data_AF-A0A4S2UNR3-F1
#
_entry.id   AF-A0A4S2UNR3-F1
#
_cell.length_a   1.000
_cell.length_b   1.000
_cell.length_c   1.000
_cell.angle_alpha   90.00
_cell.angle_beta   90.00
_cell.angle_gamma   90.00
#
_symmetry.space_group_name_H-M   'P 1'
#
loop_
_entity.id
_entity.type
_entity.pdbx_description
1 polymer ?
#
loop_
_entity_poly.entity_id
_entity_poly.type
_entity_poly.pdbx_seq_one_letter_code
_entity_poly.pdbx_strand_id
1 'polypeptide(L)'
;MAVFMKVSLPGTTTEQYDALNTELQSMPGDTFAGCLAHVCVPTDTGIEVYDLWESQEAMDKFGAVVMPVAERRGLPAASERPTVSEVHRYWIPGS
;
A
#
# COMPACT_ATOMS: atom_id res chain seq x y z
N MET A 1 -12.05 -8.00 10.48
CA MET A 1 -12.54 -6.62 10.62
C MET A 1 -11.68 -5.75 9.74
N ALA A 2 -12.28 -4.78 9.05
CA ALA A 2 -11.54 -3.91 8.15
C ALA A 2 -10.52 -3.05 8.91
N VAL A 3 -9.41 -2.74 8.24
CA VAL A 3 -8.35 -1.89 8.79
C VAL A 3 -7.99 -0.78 7.81
N PHE A 4 -7.65 0.38 8.34
CA PHE A 4 -7.16 1.51 7.57
C PHE A 4 -5.67 1.67 7.86
N MET A 5 -4.87 1.58 6.82
CA MET A 5 -3.42 1.67 6.88
C MET A 5 -2.95 2.99 6.28
N LYS A 6 -2.01 3.64 6.96
CA LYS A 6 -1.23 4.75 6.43
C LYS A 6 0.25 4.40 6.50
N VAL A 7 0.99 4.63 5.42
CA VAL A 7 2.46 4.60 5.40
C VAL A 7 3.01 5.82 4.69
N SER A 8 4.08 6.40 5.25
CA SER A 8 4.84 7.49 4.63
C SER A 8 6.16 6.93 4.09
N LEU A 9 6.50 7.30 2.87
CA LEU A 9 7.70 6.84 2.15
C LEU A 9 8.52 8.06 1.69
N PRO A 10 9.28 8.70 2.60
CA PRO A 10 10.13 9.83 2.25
C PRO A 10 11.18 9.44 1.20
N GLY A 11 11.46 10.35 0.27
CA GLY A 11 12.44 10.16 -0.80
C GLY A 11 11.97 9.26 -1.96
N THR A 12 10.76 8.71 -1.89
CA THR A 12 10.18 7.94 -3.00
C THR A 12 9.50 8.88 -3.98
N THR A 13 9.79 8.77 -5.28
CA THR A 13 9.14 9.56 -6.33
C THR A 13 7.88 8.86 -6.87
N THR A 14 7.02 9.63 -7.55
CA THR A 14 5.84 9.08 -8.24
C THR A 14 6.21 8.06 -9.31
N GLU A 15 7.31 8.26 -10.02
CA GLU A 15 7.78 7.32 -11.05
C GLU A 15 8.26 6.01 -10.42
N GLN A 16 8.93 6.06 -9.27
CA GLN A 16 9.33 4.86 -8.53
C GLN A 16 8.11 4.10 -8.02
N TYR A 17 7.11 4.82 -7.50
CA TYR A 17 5.83 4.26 -7.09
C TYR A 17 5.09 3.60 -8.26
N ASP A 18 4.92 4.30 -9.39
CA ASP A 18 4.20 3.77 -10.56
C ASP A 18 4.87 2.51 -11.08
N ALA A 19 6.20 2.51 -11.11
CA ALA A 19 6.96 1.36 -11.54
C ALA A 19 6.74 0.17 -10.59
N LEU A 20 6.80 0.37 -9.26
CA LEU A 20 6.50 -0.67 -8.27
C LEU A 20 5.05 -1.19 -8.43
N ASN A 21 4.08 -0.29 -8.48
CA ASN A 21 2.67 -0.60 -8.58
C ASN A 21 2.35 -1.39 -9.86
N THR A 22 2.97 -1.02 -10.98
CA THR A 22 2.87 -1.74 -12.25
C THR A 22 3.41 -3.17 -12.15
N GLU A 23 4.55 -3.37 -11.46
CA GLU A 23 5.07 -4.73 -11.26
C GLU A 23 4.12 -5.58 -10.43
N LEU A 24 3.60 -5.04 -9.32
CA LEU A 24 2.65 -5.74 -8.45
C LEU A 24 1.39 -6.16 -9.23
N GLN A 25 0.83 -5.26 -10.05
CA GLN A 25 -0.34 -5.57 -10.89
C GLN A 25 -0.05 -6.59 -12.00
N SER A 26 1.21 -6.73 -12.41
CA SER A 26 1.62 -7.70 -13.44
C SER A 26 1.88 -9.11 -12.89
N MET A 27 1.95 -9.26 -11.56
CA MET A 27 2.20 -10.55 -10.93
C MET A 27 1.00 -11.50 -11.13
N PRO A 28 1.24 -12.82 -11.19
CA PRO A 28 0.16 -13.78 -11.32
C PRO A 28 -0.73 -13.81 -10.07
N GLY A 29 -2.04 -13.77 -10.29
CA GLY A 29 -3.05 -13.74 -9.23
C GLY A 29 -3.50 -12.30 -8.92
N ASP A 30 -4.27 -12.16 -7.85
CA ASP A 30 -4.67 -10.85 -7.33
C ASP A 30 -3.75 -10.45 -6.18
N THR A 31 -2.70 -9.69 -6.50
CA THR A 31 -1.74 -9.21 -5.49
C THR A 31 -2.40 -8.31 -4.45
N PHE A 32 -3.47 -7.61 -4.81
CA PHE A 32 -4.21 -6.70 -3.92
C PHE A 32 -5.46 -7.35 -3.34
N ALA A 33 -5.54 -8.69 -3.31
CA ALA A 33 -6.70 -9.40 -2.80
C ALA A 33 -7.08 -8.93 -1.38
N GLY A 34 -8.31 -8.44 -1.24
CA GLY A 34 -8.83 -7.87 0.02
C GLY A 34 -8.48 -6.39 0.25
N CYS A 35 -7.83 -5.71 -0.69
CA CYS A 35 -7.71 -4.26 -0.72
C CYS A 35 -8.96 -3.64 -1.33
N LEU A 36 -9.66 -2.84 -0.54
CA LEU A 36 -10.92 -2.21 -0.92
C LEU A 36 -10.71 -0.85 -1.57
N ALA A 37 -9.69 -0.12 -1.14
CA ALA A 37 -9.27 1.14 -1.72
C ALA A 37 -7.77 1.33 -1.49
N HIS A 38 -7.07 1.81 -2.51
CA HIS A 38 -5.65 2.14 -2.47
C HIS A 38 -5.48 3.57 -2.99
N VAL A 39 -4.80 4.41 -2.23
CA VAL A 39 -4.57 5.81 -2.58
C VAL A 39 -3.09 6.13 -2.36
N CYS A 40 -2.45 6.68 -3.39
CA CYS A 40 -1.11 7.24 -3.31
C CYS A 40 -1.21 8.77 -3.43
N VAL A 41 -0.59 9.48 -2.49
CA VAL A 41 -0.59 10.94 -2.40
C VAL A 41 0.85 11.43 -2.44
N PRO A 42 1.26 12.20 -3.46
CA PRO A 42 2.57 12.84 -3.45
C PRO A 42 2.64 13.93 -2.36
N THR A 43 3.80 14.07 -1.74
CA THR A 43 4.08 15.10 -0.73
C THR A 43 5.37 15.84 -1.08
N ASP A 44 5.68 16.92 -0.35
CA ASP A 44 6.93 17.67 -0.53
C ASP A 44 8.19 16.83 -0.24
N THR A 45 8.05 15.72 0.49
CA THR A 45 9.18 14.88 0.94
C THR A 45 9.16 13.47 0.37
N GLY A 46 8.16 13.09 -0.44
CA GLY A 46 8.03 11.75 -1.02
C GLY A 46 6.58 11.43 -1.35
N ILE A 47 6.10 10.28 -0.86
CA ILE A 47 4.70 9.85 -1.02
C ILE A 47 4.10 9.36 0.30
N GLU A 48 2.78 9.44 0.41
CA GLU A 48 1.98 8.76 1.41
C GLU A 48 1.02 7.78 0.74
N VAL A 49 0.94 6.58 1.29
CA VAL A 49 0.01 5.54 0.82
C VAL A 49 -1.03 5.29 1.90
N TYR A 50 -2.28 5.19 1.47
CA TYR A 50 -3.44 4.92 2.29
C TYR A 50 -4.21 3.75 1.71
N ASP A 51 -4.39 2.72 2.51
CA ASP A 51 -5.13 1.55 2.11
C ASP A 51 -6.27 1.24 3.07
N LEU A 52 -7.39 0.85 2.50
CA LEU A 52 -8.48 0.21 3.22
C LEU A 52 -8.46 -1.28 2.91
N TRP A 53 -8.25 -2.11 3.91
CA TRP A 53 -8.22 -3.56 3.76
C TRP A 53 -9.42 -4.20 4.45
N GLU A 54 -9.93 -5.32 3.90
CA GLU A 54 -11.00 -6.12 4.52
C GLU A 54 -10.57 -6.73 5.87
N SER A 55 -9.26 -6.94 6.04
CA SER A 55 -8.67 -7.49 7.27
C SER A 55 -7.18 -7.18 7.41
N GLN A 56 -6.68 -7.26 8.64
CA GLN A 56 -5.24 -7.28 8.95
C GLN A 56 -4.50 -8.39 8.18
N GLU A 57 -5.11 -9.58 8.05
CA GLU A 57 -4.52 -10.72 7.33
C GLU A 57 -4.32 -10.42 5.84
N ALA A 58 -5.28 -9.75 5.19
CA ALA A 58 -5.14 -9.34 3.79
C ALA A 58 -3.98 -8.35 3.60
N MET A 59 -3.88 -7.36 4.49
CA MET A 59 -2.77 -6.40 4.50
C MET A 59 -1.42 -7.10 4.73
N ASP A 60 -1.33 -8.04 5.67
CA ASP A 60 -0.09 -8.76 5.98
C ASP A 60 0.37 -9.63 4.80
N LYS A 61 -0.58 -10.29 4.11
CA LYS A 61 -0.29 -11.05 2.87
C LYS A 61 0.26 -10.14 1.78
N PHE A 62 -0.34 -8.98 1.57
CA PHE A 62 0.19 -7.98 0.63
C PHE A 62 1.58 -7.50 1.05
N GLY A 63 1.79 -7.21 2.33
CA GLY A 63 3.07 -6.86 2.93
C GLY A 63 4.19 -7.85 2.59
N ALA A 64 3.91 -9.15 2.70
CA ALA A 64 4.86 -10.21 2.37
C ALA A 64 5.26 -10.25 0.88
N VAL A 65 4.40 -9.74 -0.01
CA VAL A 65 4.67 -9.65 -1.46
C VAL A 65 5.37 -8.33 -1.82
N VAL A 66 4.87 -7.19 -1.33
CA VAL A 66 5.36 -5.87 -1.73
C VAL A 66 6.75 -5.56 -1.18
N MET A 67 7.07 -5.99 0.05
CA MET A 67 8.33 -5.63 0.69
C MET A 67 9.56 -6.14 -0.09
N PRO A 68 9.64 -7.42 -0.51
CA PRO A 68 10.74 -7.90 -1.35
C PRO A 68 10.81 -7.22 -2.72
N VAL A 69 9.68 -6.79 -3.28
CA VAL A 69 9.65 -6.11 -4.60
C VAL A 69 10.20 -4.70 -4.48
N ALA A 70 9.75 -3.96 -3.46
CA ALA A 70 10.23 -2.61 -3.16
C ALA A 70 11.74 -2.61 -2.89
N GLU A 71 12.24 -3.58 -2.12
CA GLU A 71 13.68 -3.76 -1.85
C GLU A 71 14.47 -4.02 -3.14
N ARG A 72 14.03 -4.94 -4.00
CA ARG A 72 14.70 -5.22 -5.29
C ARG A 72 14.73 -4.01 -6.23
N ARG A 73 13.73 -3.14 -6.14
CA ARG A 73 13.64 -1.89 -6.92
C ARG A 73 14.41 -0.73 -6.31
N GLY A 74 14.99 -0.92 -5.12
CA GLY A 74 15.76 0.11 -4.44
C GLY A 74 14.90 1.26 -3.94
N LEU A 75 13.62 1.02 -3.63
CA LEU A 75 12.81 2.03 -2.96
C LEU A 75 13.36 2.25 -1.54
N PRO A 76 13.36 3.49 -1.04
CA PRO A 76 13.69 3.77 0.35
C PRO A 76 12.82 2.94 1.28
N ALA A 77 13.42 2.36 2.32
CA ALA A 77 12.65 1.75 3.39
C ALA A 77 11.74 2.81 4.02
N ALA A 78 10.51 2.41 4.37
CA ALA A 78 9.63 3.28 5.13
C ALA A 78 10.37 3.75 6.40
N SER A 79 10.35 5.05 6.65
CA SER A 79 11.01 5.64 7.82
C SER A 79 10.38 5.16 9.13
N GLU A 80 9.12 4.74 9.07
CA GLU A 80 8.33 4.25 10.19
C GLU A 80 7.48 3.05 9.78
N ARG A 81 7.03 2.26 10.77
CA ARG A 81 6.05 1.20 10.49
C ARG A 81 4.72 1.82 10.03
N PRO A 82 3.95 1.13 9.17
CA PRO A 82 2.60 1.57 8.85
C PRO A 82 1.76 1.77 10.10
N THR A 83 1.03 2.88 10.15
CA THR A 83 0.00 3.09 11.18
C THR A 83 -1.26 2.36 10.73
N VAL A 84 -1.79 1.49 11.58
CA VAL A 84 -2.96 0.67 11.28
C VAL A 84 -4.03 0.94 12.33
N SER A 85 -5.25 1.22 11.88
CA SER A 85 -6.41 1.48 12.75
C SER A 85 -7.56 0.53 12.40
N GLU A 86 -8.27 0.05 13.43
CA GLU A 86 -9.52 -0.67 13.21
C GLU A 86 -10.58 0.26 12.62
N VAL A 87 -11.27 -0.22 11.57
CA VAL A 87 -12.31 0.55 10.90
C VAL A 87 -13.67 0.17 11.45
N HIS A 88 -14.36 1.15 12.04
CA HIS A 88 -15.74 0.98 12.48
C HIS A 88 -16.72 0.85 11.29
N ARG A 89 -16.55 1.69 10.25
CA ARG A 89 -17.36 1.69 9.03
C ARG A 89 -16.60 2.35 7.88
N TYR A 90 -16.79 1.83 6.66
CA TYR A 90 -16.38 2.48 5.42
C TYR A 90 -17.53 2.43 4.41
N TRP A 91 -17.46 3.29 3.40
CA TRP A 91 -18.37 3.31 2.26
C TRP A 91 -17.58 3.71 1.01
N ILE A 92 -17.66 2.88 -0.03
CA ILE A 92 -17.05 3.14 -1.33
C ILE A 92 -18.19 3.26 -2.33
N PRO A 93 -18.46 4.44 -2.88
CA PRO A 93 -19.54 4.62 -3.86
C PRO A 93 -19.21 3.87 -5.15
N GLY A 94 -20.08 2.95 -5.58
CA GLY A 94 -20.01 2.33 -6.91
C GLY A 94 -18.96 1.22 -7.09
N SER A 95 -18.31 0.77 -6.01
CA SER A 95 -17.51 -0.47 -5.98
C SER A 95 -18.39 -1.72 -6.08
#